data_AF-A0A9E3WRE3-F1
#
_entry.id   AF-A0A9E3WRE3-F1
#
_cell.length_a   1.000
_cell.length_b   1.000
_cell.length_c   1.000
_cell.angle_alpha   90.00
_cell.angle_beta   90.00
_cell.angle_gamma   90.00
#
_symmetry.space_group_name_H-M   'P 1'
#
loop_
_entity.id
_entity.type
_entity.pdbx_description
1 polymer ?
#
loop_
_entity_poly.entity_id
_entity_poly.type
_entity_poly.pdbx_seq_one_letter_code
_entity_poly.pdbx_strand_id
1 'polypeptide(L)'
;MQRLESQLLDNLLDCLDRLFDGETAVIDVHDLVFATLAALSDSPHAAVLANAEKELIAIARSRATRDQRREAALHATDDLRKHLASVLPFPNASG
;
A
#
# COMPACT_ATOMS: atom_id res chain seq x y z
N MET A 1 3.98 -7.85 16.49
CA MET A 1 4.52 -7.02 15.40
C MET A 1 5.77 -6.32 15.91
N GLN A 2 6.87 -6.33 15.15
CA GLN A 2 8.07 -5.59 15.54
C GLN A 2 7.89 -4.08 15.27
N ARG A 3 8.59 -3.20 16.01
CA ARG A 3 8.47 -1.74 15.83
C ARG A 3 8.74 -1.27 14.40
N LEU A 4 9.75 -1.86 13.75
CA LEU A 4 10.10 -1.54 12.36
C LEU A 4 8.99 -1.98 11.39
N GLU A 5 8.46 -3.18 11.58
CA GLU A 5 7.35 -3.73 10.79
C GLU A 5 6.11 -2.83 10.89
N SER A 6 5.71 -2.44 12.10
CA SER A 6 4.60 -1.50 12.30
C SER A 6 4.83 -0.18 11.57
N GLN A 7 6.03 0.40 11.68
CA GLN A 7 6.37 1.66 11.01
C GLN A 7 6.28 1.56 9.48
N LEU A 8 6.75 0.45 8.89
CA LEU A 8 6.69 0.24 7.44
C LEU A 8 5.24 0.09 6.94
N LEU A 9 4.43 -0.68 7.67
CA LEU A 9 3.02 -0.88 7.35
C LEU A 9 2.20 0.41 7.52
N ASP A 10 2.51 1.21 8.54
CA ASP A 10 1.87 2.51 8.80
C ASP A 10 2.20 3.52 7.70
N ASN A 11 3.49 3.66 7.35
CA ASN A 11 3.91 4.49 6.22
C ASN A 11 3.24 4.07 4.89
N LEU A 12 3.01 2.77 4.72
CA LEU A 12 2.32 2.25 3.54
C LEU A 12 0.83 2.60 3.56
N LEU A 13 0.16 2.50 4.71
CA LEU A 13 -1.24 2.92 4.86
C LEU A 13 -1.40 4.41 4.55
N ASP A 14 -0.54 5.26 5.11
CA ASP A 14 -0.51 6.71 4.81
C ASP A 14 -0.32 6.97 3.31
N CYS A 15 0.53 6.20 2.63
CA CYS A 15 0.75 6.34 1.20
C CYS A 15 -0.49 5.97 0.38
N LEU A 16 -1.23 4.94 0.79
CA LEU A 16 -2.49 4.54 0.17
C LEU A 16 -3.58 5.60 0.36
N ASP A 17 -3.65 6.23 1.53
CA ASP A 17 -4.60 7.33 1.77
C ASP A 17 -4.24 8.56 0.92
N ARG A 18 -2.96 8.87 0.76
CA ARG A 18 -2.50 9.92 -0.19
C ARG A 18 -2.81 9.59 -1.65
N LEU A 19 -2.85 8.31 -2.04
CA LEU A 19 -3.32 7.90 -3.37
C LEU A 19 -4.82 8.15 -3.50
N PHE A 20 -5.58 7.83 -2.46
CA PHE A 20 -7.01 8.12 -2.36
C PHE A 20 -7.30 9.62 -2.43
N ASP A 21 -6.45 10.47 -1.88
CA ASP A 21 -6.61 11.93 -1.98
C ASP A 21 -6.06 12.51 -3.30
N GLY A 22 -5.37 11.69 -4.09
CA GLY A 22 -4.79 12.09 -5.38
C GLY A 22 -3.48 12.89 -5.25
N GLU A 23 -2.86 12.84 -4.08
CA GLU A 23 -1.62 13.52 -3.71
C GLU A 23 -0.35 12.74 -4.07
N THR A 24 -0.48 11.46 -4.41
CA THR A 24 0.65 10.61 -4.83
C THR A 24 0.34 9.89 -6.15
N ALA A 25 1.37 9.54 -6.93
CA ALA A 25 1.19 8.77 -8.15
C ALA A 25 1.20 7.25 -7.87
N VAL A 26 0.55 6.48 -8.73
CA VAL A 26 0.50 5.00 -8.63
C VAL A 26 1.91 4.38 -8.58
N ILE A 27 2.87 4.97 -9.31
CA ILE A 27 4.25 4.48 -9.33
C ILE A 27 4.95 4.67 -7.97
N ASP A 28 4.67 5.76 -7.26
CA ASP A 28 5.27 6.02 -5.95
C ASP A 28 4.73 5.02 -4.91
N VAL A 29 3.44 4.68 -5.01
CA VAL A 29 2.83 3.63 -4.17
C VAL A 29 3.43 2.28 -4.48
N HIS A 30 3.58 1.93 -5.76
CA HIS A 30 4.26 0.71 -6.19
C HIS A 30 5.65 0.60 -5.58
N ASP A 31 6.47 1.64 -5.70
CA ASP A 31 7.86 1.63 -5.23
C ASP A 31 7.92 1.44 -3.71
N LEU A 32 6.99 2.05 -2.96
CA LEU A 32 6.89 1.85 -1.52
C LEU A 32 6.44 0.43 -1.16
N VAL A 33 5.44 -0.12 -1.85
CA VAL A 33 5.00 -1.52 -1.64
C VAL A 33 6.14 -2.48 -1.93
N PHE A 34 6.87 -2.28 -3.03
CA PHE A 34 8.03 -3.08 -3.41
C PHE A 34 9.13 -3.05 -2.33
N ALA A 35 9.48 -1.85 -1.85
CA ALA A 35 10.48 -1.69 -0.80
C ALA A 35 10.01 -2.33 0.53
N THR A 36 8.74 -2.18 0.87
CA THR A 36 8.13 -2.76 2.08
C THR A 36 8.10 -4.29 2.01
N LEU A 37 7.73 -4.85 0.85
CA LEU A 37 7.77 -6.29 0.59
C LEU A 37 9.19 -6.84 0.72
N ALA A 38 10.19 -6.14 0.17
CA ALA A 38 11.59 -6.55 0.29
C ALA A 38 12.07 -6.55 1.75
N ALA A 39 11.65 -5.56 2.55
CA ALA A 39 11.98 -5.49 3.97
C ALA A 39 11.23 -6.52 4.84
N LEU A 40 10.06 -6.96 4.39
CA LEU A 40 9.15 -7.84 5.13
C LEU A 40 8.91 -9.18 4.42
N SER A 41 9.90 -9.67 3.66
CA SER A 41 9.76 -10.85 2.80
C SER A 41 9.38 -12.13 3.56
N ASP A 42 9.81 -12.26 4.81
CA ASP A 42 9.52 -13.40 5.68
C ASP A 42 8.36 -13.13 6.66
N SER A 43 7.66 -12.00 6.51
CA SER A 43 6.52 -11.63 7.35
C SER A 43 5.23 -12.32 6.89
N PRO A 44 4.22 -12.46 7.77
CA PRO A 44 2.89 -12.91 7.37
C PRO A 44 2.20 -11.95 6.38
N HIS A 45 2.74 -10.76 6.14
CA HIS A 45 2.20 -9.74 5.24
C HIS A 45 2.74 -9.83 3.82
N ALA A 46 3.79 -10.64 3.58
CA ALA A 46 4.46 -10.72 2.29
C ALA A 46 3.50 -11.09 1.14
N ALA A 47 2.56 -12.01 1.37
CA ALA A 47 1.62 -12.46 0.34
C ALA A 47 0.68 -11.33 -0.14
N VAL A 48 0.12 -10.55 0.79
CA VAL A 48 -0.78 -9.43 0.44
C VAL A 48 -0.02 -8.27 -0.20
N LEU A 49 1.20 -7.99 0.27
CA LEU A 49 2.09 -7.00 -0.32
C LEU A 49 2.51 -7.39 -1.75
N ALA A 50 2.84 -8.65 -1.99
CA ALA A 50 3.20 -9.16 -3.32
C ALA A 50 2.04 -9.10 -4.31
N ASN A 51 0.80 -9.36 -3.88
CA ASN A 51 -0.35 -9.20 -4.76
C ASN A 51 -0.54 -7.74 -5.17
N ALA A 52 -0.48 -6.81 -4.19
CA ALA A 52 -0.60 -5.38 -4.45
C ALA A 52 0.52 -4.85 -5.36
N GLU A 53 1.77 -5.26 -5.13
CA GLU A 53 2.93 -4.87 -5.97
C GLU A 53 2.68 -5.24 -7.44
N LYS A 54 2.28 -6.49 -7.68
CA LYS A 54 2.02 -7.02 -9.02
C LYS A 54 0.91 -6.27 -9.75
N GLU A 55 -0.18 -5.93 -9.06
CA GLU A 55 -1.27 -5.19 -9.65
C GLU A 55 -0.88 -3.73 -9.93
N LEU A 56 -0.21 -3.08 -8.97
CA LEU A 56 0.21 -1.70 -9.08
C LEU A 56 1.21 -1.49 -10.23
N ILE A 57 2.18 -2.39 -10.43
CA ILE A 57 3.12 -2.24 -11.55
C ILE A 57 2.43 -2.39 -12.91
N ALA A 58 1.45 -3.29 -13.01
CA ALA A 58 0.67 -3.47 -14.23
C ALA A 58 -0.14 -2.20 -14.55
N ILE A 59 -0.75 -1.59 -13.54
CA ILE A 59 -1.50 -0.34 -13.67
C ILE A 59 -0.58 0.83 -14.01
N ALA A 60 0.54 0.97 -13.31
CA ALA A 60 1.51 2.05 -13.53
C ALA A 60 2.06 2.03 -14.97
N ARG A 61 2.33 0.84 -15.52
CA ARG A 61 2.83 0.63 -16.89
C ARG A 61 1.75 0.66 -17.98
N SER A 62 0.48 0.72 -17.60
CA SER A 62 -0.61 0.81 -18.58
C SER A 62 -0.56 2.15 -19.35
N ARG A 63 -1.16 2.16 -20.55
CA ARG A 63 -1.32 3.39 -21.36
C ARG A 63 -2.50 4.26 -20.92
N ALA A 64 -3.13 3.93 -19.79
CA ALA A 64 -4.29 4.65 -19.29
C ALA A 64 -3.89 6.05 -18.78
N THR A 65 -4.87 6.95 -18.70
CA THR A 65 -4.65 8.29 -18.16
C THR A 65 -4.27 8.25 -16.69
N ARG A 66 -3.79 9.36 -16.13
CA ARG A 66 -3.47 9.45 -14.69
C ARG A 66 -4.68 9.07 -13.83
N ASP A 67 -5.85 9.60 -14.15
CA ASP A 67 -7.06 9.38 -13.35
C ASP A 67 -7.56 7.94 -13.47
N GLN A 68 -7.51 7.36 -14.67
CA GLN A 68 -7.85 5.94 -14.87
C GLN A 68 -6.92 5.00 -14.11
N ARG A 69 -5.61 5.29 -14.10
CA ARG A 69 -4.64 4.51 -13.33
C ARG A 69 -4.88 4.64 -11.83
N ARG A 70 -5.18 5.85 -11.35
CA ARG A 70 -5.53 6.07 -9.94
C ARG A 70 -6.76 5.26 -9.57
N GLU A 71 -7.86 5.37 -10.31
CA GLU A 71 -9.09 4.61 -10.04
C GLU A 71 -8.84 3.10 -9.98
N ALA A 72 -8.11 2.56 -10.97
CA ALA A 72 -7.73 1.15 -10.99
C ALA A 72 -6.87 0.77 -9.78
N ALA A 73 -5.93 1.63 -9.38
CA ALA A 73 -5.07 1.39 -8.23
C ALA A 73 -5.84 1.43 -6.89
N LEU A 74 -6.85 2.30 -6.76
CA LEU A 74 -7.71 2.32 -5.57
C LEU A 74 -8.48 1.01 -5.41
N HIS A 75 -8.97 0.44 -6.50
CA HIS A 75 -9.60 -0.88 -6.46
C HIS A 75 -8.60 -2.01 -6.16
N ALA A 76 -7.45 -2.01 -6.83
CA ALA A 76 -6.40 -3.02 -6.65
C ALA A 76 -5.80 -3.05 -5.23
N THR A 77 -5.80 -1.91 -4.54
CA THR A 77 -5.20 -1.78 -3.20
C THR A 77 -6.21 -1.88 -2.05
N ASP A 78 -7.50 -2.06 -2.33
CA ASP A 78 -8.54 -2.06 -1.29
C ASP A 78 -8.36 -3.19 -0.26
N ASP A 79 -7.99 -4.38 -0.71
CA ASP A 79 -7.70 -5.51 0.17
C ASP A 79 -6.45 -5.28 1.03
N LEU A 80 -5.41 -4.68 0.44
CA LEU A 80 -4.22 -4.27 1.19
C LEU A 80 -4.59 -3.22 2.25
N ARG A 81 -5.38 -2.20 1.91
CA ARG A 81 -5.78 -1.15 2.85
C ARG A 81 -6.58 -1.71 4.02
N LYS A 82 -7.56 -2.60 3.75
CA LYS A 82 -8.34 -3.29 4.79
C LYS A 82 -7.46 -4.15 5.68
N HIS A 83 -6.52 -4.88 5.07
CA HIS A 83 -5.56 -5.71 5.81
C HIS A 83 -4.71 -4.84 6.75
N LEU A 84 -4.11 -3.76 6.24
CA LEU A 84 -3.29 -2.84 7.04
C LEU A 84 -4.09 -2.23 8.20
N ALA A 85 -5.31 -1.75 7.92
CA ALA A 85 -6.21 -1.20 8.95
C ALA A 85 -6.59 -2.23 10.03
N SER A 86 -6.56 -3.53 9.72
CA SER A 86 -6.87 -4.60 10.69
C SER A 86 -5.68 -5.01 11.56
N VAL A 87 -4.45 -4.85 11.07
CA VAL A 87 -3.23 -5.29 11.77
C VAL A 87 -2.50 -4.16 12.47
N LEU A 88 -2.64 -2.93 11.98
CA LEU A 88 -2.12 -1.75 12.64
C LEU A 88 -3.00 -1.43 13.86
N PRO A 89 -2.40 -1.06 14.99
CA PRO A 89 -3.18 -0.53 16.10
C PRO A 89 -3.92 0.71 15.61
N PHE A 90 -5.22 0.81 15.92
CA PHE A 90 -5.96 2.06 15.73
C PHE A 90 -5.14 3.21 16.32
N PRO A 91 -5.03 4.37 15.64
CA PRO A 91 -4.39 5.53 16.23
C PRO A 91 -5.04 5.73 17.59
N ASN A 92 -4.23 5.62 18.65
CA ASN A 92 -4.69 5.44 20.01
C ASN A 92 -5.85 6.41 20.32
N ALA A 93 -6.89 5.85 20.92
CA ALA A 93 -7.59 6.50 22.02
C ALA A 93 -6.56 6.82 23.12
N SER A 94 -5.73 7.83 22.88
CA SER A 94 -4.94 8.50 23.89
C SER A 94 -5.84 9.56 24.50
N GLY A 95 -6.73 9.11 25.40
CA GLY A 95 -7.39 9.97 26.38
C GLY A 95 -6.54 10.06 27.65
#